data_AF-F8JB45-F1
#
_entry.id   AF-F8JB45-F1
#
_cell.length_a   1.000
_cell.length_b   1.000
_cell.length_c   1.000
_cell.angle_alpha   90.00
_cell.angle_beta   90.00
_cell.angle_gamma   90.00
#
_symmetry.space_group_name_H-M   'P 1'
#
loop_
_entity.id
_entity.type
_entity.pdbx_description
1 polymer ?
#
loop_
_entity_poly.entity_id
_entity_poly.type
_entity_poly.pdbx_seq_one_letter_code
_entity_poly.pdbx_strand_id
1 'polypeptide(L)'
;MVDPSYLDAIKQFEGYTAEARWDYAQNSNGYGTRARFAGEVIDKAEADRRFSSEVQKAAEFVDKFAPNLDEGSKAALTSLTYNAGTAWSKSGLGEAVASGDLDKARSLFLQYNKAGGNVVDGLVQRRLQEVAWFGQGNPAAQGASAGIAAMAAAASASAIASSSAAVRSSGSVTASNPSRSILRMASTDVSVPPLSAIGSDQVMLSLLSHMADPPSGRNHDDNDKRSNNSDRKFVEPEPQLRTG
;
A
#
# COMPACT_ATOMS: atom_id res chain seq x y z
N MET A 1 11.98 -7.78 -9.22
CA MET A 1 11.11 -6.87 -10.00
C MET A 1 9.82 -6.78 -9.24
N VAL A 2 9.37 -5.56 -8.93
CA VAL A 2 8.14 -5.32 -8.16
C VAL A 2 6.91 -5.78 -8.96
N ASP A 3 5.97 -6.46 -8.30
CA ASP A 3 4.73 -6.94 -8.91
C ASP A 3 3.91 -5.79 -9.58
N PRO A 4 3.31 -6.01 -10.77
CA PRO A 4 2.54 -4.99 -11.48
C PRO A 4 1.42 -4.33 -10.67
N SER A 5 0.77 -5.06 -9.76
CA SER A 5 -0.31 -4.50 -8.93
C SER A 5 0.17 -3.38 -8.01
N TYR A 6 1.38 -3.52 -7.43
CA TYR A 6 2.00 -2.45 -6.65
C TYR A 6 2.45 -1.29 -7.54
N LEU A 7 2.95 -1.56 -8.74
CA LEU A 7 3.31 -0.50 -9.69
C LEU A 7 2.10 0.35 -10.07
N ASP A 8 0.94 -0.27 -10.29
CA ASP A 8 -0.30 0.44 -10.57
C ASP A 8 -0.78 1.26 -9.38
N ALA A 9 -0.65 0.75 -8.15
CA ALA A 9 -0.95 1.50 -6.94
C ALA A 9 -0.03 2.72 -6.78
N ILE A 10 1.28 2.58 -7.06
CA ILE A 10 2.22 3.70 -7.06
C ILE A 10 1.77 4.75 -8.08
N LYS A 11 1.44 4.37 -9.32
CA LYS A 11 0.93 5.31 -10.34
C LYS A 11 -0.34 6.04 -9.88
N GLN A 12 -1.22 5.36 -9.15
CA GLN A 12 -2.42 5.99 -8.59
C GLN A 12 -2.06 7.06 -7.53
N PHE A 13 -1.05 6.82 -6.71
CA PHE A 13 -0.56 7.82 -5.76
C PHE A 13 0.07 9.04 -6.43
N GLU A 14 0.83 8.82 -7.52
CA GLU A 14 1.49 9.92 -8.23
C GLU A 14 0.49 10.73 -9.10
N GLY A 15 -0.49 10.06 -9.69
CA GLY A 15 -1.39 10.65 -10.68
C GLY A 15 -0.69 10.92 -12.02
N TYR A 16 -1.46 11.01 -13.10
CA TYR A 16 -0.92 11.33 -14.43
C TYR A 16 -1.14 12.80 -14.76
N THR A 17 -0.04 13.50 -15.09
CA THR A 17 -0.07 14.87 -15.62
C THR A 17 0.63 14.92 -16.97
N ALA A 18 -0.08 15.24 -18.05
CA ALA A 18 0.50 15.22 -19.39
C ALA A 18 1.56 16.31 -19.59
N GLU A 19 1.30 17.53 -19.12
CA GLU A 19 2.13 18.72 -19.33
C GLU A 19 3.07 18.97 -18.14
N ALA A 20 4.33 19.31 -18.44
CA ALA A 20 5.33 19.58 -17.42
C ALA A 20 5.07 20.85 -16.62
N ARG A 21 5.20 20.74 -15.29
CA ARG A 21 5.06 21.84 -14.33
C ARG A 21 6.27 21.91 -13.41
N TRP A 22 6.54 23.10 -12.86
CA TRP A 22 7.63 23.29 -11.92
C TRP A 22 7.29 22.64 -10.57
N ASP A 23 8.18 21.78 -10.11
CA ASP A 23 8.11 21.00 -8.89
C ASP A 23 9.40 21.21 -8.09
N TYR A 24 9.39 22.29 -7.29
CA TYR A 24 10.42 22.83 -6.38
C TYR A 24 11.85 23.01 -6.93
N ALA A 25 12.42 21.99 -7.55
CA ALA A 25 13.78 21.94 -8.09
C ALA A 25 13.85 21.51 -9.57
N GLN A 26 12.77 21.01 -10.16
CA GLN A 26 12.75 20.57 -11.56
C GLN A 26 11.37 20.69 -12.20
N ASN A 27 11.30 20.61 -13.53
CA ASN A 27 10.02 20.38 -14.21
C ASN A 27 9.72 18.88 -14.21
N SER A 28 8.48 18.51 -13.89
CA SER A 28 8.01 17.11 -13.89
C SER A 28 6.68 16.96 -14.64
N ASN A 29 6.51 15.80 -15.30
CA ASN A 29 5.29 15.34 -15.97
C ASN A 29 5.15 13.81 -15.85
N GLY A 30 4.09 13.26 -16.43
CA GLY A 30 3.72 11.86 -16.31
C GLY A 30 3.31 11.54 -14.88
N TYR A 31 3.97 10.55 -14.29
CA TYR A 31 3.76 10.11 -12.91
C TYR A 31 4.81 10.67 -11.95
N GLY A 32 5.16 11.95 -12.08
CA GLY A 32 6.21 12.59 -11.25
C GLY A 32 7.64 12.45 -11.80
N THR A 33 7.79 12.09 -13.08
CA THR A 33 9.11 11.94 -13.72
C THR A 33 9.67 13.26 -14.22
N ARG A 34 11.00 13.38 -14.27
CA ARG A 34 11.67 14.59 -14.77
C ARG A 34 11.32 14.84 -16.25
N ALA A 35 10.83 16.05 -16.53
CA ALA A 35 10.60 16.52 -17.89
C ALA A 35 11.92 16.88 -18.59
N ARG A 36 11.95 16.74 -19.91
CA ARG A 36 13.13 17.09 -20.73
C ARG A 36 13.33 18.59 -20.87
N PHE A 37 12.22 19.33 -20.90
CA PHE A 37 12.18 20.79 -20.97
C PHE A 37 10.86 21.31 -20.34
N ALA A 38 10.81 22.60 -20.02
CA ALA A 38 9.61 23.22 -19.46
C ALA A 38 8.45 23.21 -20.48
N GLY A 39 7.24 22.86 -20.04
CA GLY A 39 6.07 22.74 -20.92
C GLY A 39 6.05 21.49 -21.81
N GLU A 40 6.96 20.53 -21.60
CA GLU A 40 6.91 19.24 -22.31
C GLU A 40 5.58 18.52 -22.05
N VAL A 41 4.87 18.14 -23.12
CA VAL A 41 3.66 17.32 -23.06
C VAL A 41 3.99 15.89 -23.50
N ILE A 42 3.64 14.90 -22.69
CA ILE A 42 3.82 13.49 -22.99
C ILE A 42 2.49 12.74 -22.92
N ASP A 43 2.33 11.71 -23.75
CA ASP A 43 1.19 10.79 -23.63
C ASP A 43 1.37 9.80 -22.47
N LYS A 44 0.34 9.00 -22.20
CA LYS A 44 0.36 8.02 -21.11
C LYS A 44 1.40 6.91 -21.37
N ALA A 45 1.65 6.54 -22.62
CA ALA A 45 2.60 5.49 -22.96
C ALA A 45 4.05 5.91 -22.65
N GLU A 46 4.43 7.15 -22.98
CA GLU A 46 5.72 7.71 -22.62
C GLU A 46 5.83 7.91 -21.10
N ALA A 47 4.75 8.35 -20.44
CA ALA A 47 4.73 8.44 -18.98
C ALA A 47 4.94 7.07 -18.31
N ASP A 48 4.30 6.01 -18.81
CA ASP A 48 4.49 4.63 -18.32
C ASP A 48 5.93 4.15 -18.54
N ARG A 49 6.55 4.47 -19.68
CA ARG A 49 7.96 4.13 -19.93
C ARG A 49 8.92 4.83 -18.98
N ARG A 50 8.74 6.15 -18.78
CA ARG A 50 9.59 6.93 -17.87
C ARG A 50 9.40 6.48 -16.43
N PHE A 51 8.15 6.27 -16.02
CA PHE A 51 7.84 5.74 -14.70
C PHE A 51 8.53 4.39 -14.46
N SER A 52 8.41 3.47 -15.41
CA SER A 52 9.03 2.14 -15.30
C SER A 52 10.55 2.23 -15.09
N SER A 53 11.23 3.15 -15.79
CA SER A 53 12.67 3.35 -15.62
C SER A 53 13.04 3.92 -14.24
N GLU A 54 12.29 4.91 -13.75
CA GLU A 54 12.59 5.53 -12.45
C GLU A 54 12.20 4.64 -11.26
N VAL A 55 11.04 3.98 -11.31
CA VAL A 55 10.61 3.06 -10.26
C VAL A 55 11.51 1.82 -10.20
N GLN A 56 12.07 1.38 -11.33
CA GLN A 56 13.05 0.30 -11.33
C GLN A 56 14.32 0.68 -10.57
N LYS A 57 14.81 1.92 -10.68
CA LYS A 57 15.98 2.38 -9.90
C LYS A 57 15.69 2.37 -8.40
N ALA A 58 14.49 2.77 -8.01
CA ALA A 58 14.03 2.69 -6.62
C ALA A 58 13.97 1.23 -6.13
N ALA A 59 13.41 0.33 -6.93
CA ALA A 59 13.35 -1.10 -6.62
C ALA A 59 14.74 -1.72 -6.50
N GLU A 60 15.65 -1.43 -7.43
CA GLU A 60 17.04 -1.92 -7.40
C GLU A 60 17.80 -1.42 -6.16
N PHE A 61 17.53 -0.19 -5.71
CA PHE A 61 18.08 0.32 -4.46
C PHE A 61 17.60 -0.49 -3.26
N VAL A 62 16.29 -0.75 -3.17
CA VAL A 62 15.69 -1.54 -2.09
C VAL A 62 16.19 -2.99 -2.11
N ASP A 63 16.26 -3.62 -3.27
CA ASP A 63 16.76 -4.99 -3.44
C ASP A 63 18.22 -5.10 -2.98
N LYS A 64 19.06 -4.09 -3.23
CA LYS A 64 20.44 -4.05 -2.74
C LYS A 64 20.51 -3.81 -1.24
N PHE A 65 19.64 -2.95 -0.70
CA PHE A 65 19.65 -2.58 0.71
C PHE A 65 19.14 -3.71 1.61
N ALA A 66 18.07 -4.40 1.20
CA ALA A 66 17.40 -5.41 1.99
C ALA A 66 16.93 -6.60 1.11
N PRO A 67 17.87 -7.44 0.63
CA PRO A 67 17.59 -8.46 -0.38
C PRO A 67 16.60 -9.55 0.09
N ASN A 68 16.53 -9.80 1.41
CA ASN A 68 15.77 -10.90 2.00
C ASN A 68 14.35 -10.51 2.45
N LEU A 69 13.91 -9.27 2.21
CA LEU A 69 12.55 -8.86 2.53
C LEU A 69 11.50 -9.56 1.66
N ASP A 70 10.30 -9.68 2.20
CA ASP A 70 9.12 -10.08 1.44
C ASP A 70 8.76 -9.05 0.36
N GLU A 71 8.04 -9.53 -0.66
CA GLU A 71 7.68 -8.73 -1.84
C GLU A 71 6.89 -7.46 -1.48
N GLY A 72 5.94 -7.55 -0.55
CA GLY A 72 5.12 -6.42 -0.14
C GLY A 72 5.92 -5.35 0.63
N SER A 73 6.80 -5.76 1.54
CA SER A 73 7.73 -4.83 2.21
C SER A 73 8.68 -4.16 1.20
N LYS A 74 9.20 -4.92 0.21
CA LYS A 74 10.01 -4.34 -0.87
C LYS A 74 9.22 -3.33 -1.72
N ALA A 75 7.97 -3.65 -2.04
CA ALA A 75 7.10 -2.76 -2.79
C ALA A 75 6.81 -1.44 -2.02
N ALA A 76 6.55 -1.53 -0.72
CA ALA A 76 6.30 -0.35 0.11
C ALA A 76 7.54 0.55 0.21
N LEU A 77 8.72 -0.03 0.44
CA LEU A 77 9.98 0.71 0.46
C LEU A 77 10.34 1.27 -0.92
N THR A 78 9.97 0.59 -2.01
CA THR A 78 10.14 1.09 -3.38
C THR A 78 9.27 2.32 -3.60
N SER A 79 8.00 2.29 -3.20
CA SER A 79 7.09 3.44 -3.29
C SER A 79 7.59 4.62 -2.44
N LEU A 80 8.05 4.38 -1.21
CA LEU A 80 8.68 5.42 -0.38
C LEU A 80 9.92 6.00 -1.05
N THR A 81 10.77 5.15 -1.63
CA THR A 81 12.00 5.59 -2.31
C THR A 81 11.70 6.42 -3.55
N TYR A 82 10.66 6.06 -4.30
CA TYR A 82 10.21 6.85 -5.44
C TYR A 82 9.73 8.25 -5.02
N ASN A 83 8.93 8.33 -3.94
CA ASN A 83 8.32 9.57 -3.49
C ASN A 83 9.25 10.49 -2.69
N ALA A 84 10.06 9.93 -1.79
CA ALA A 84 10.84 10.68 -0.82
C ALA A 84 12.37 10.50 -0.98
N GLY A 85 12.80 9.70 -1.96
CA GLY A 85 14.20 9.37 -2.17
C GLY A 85 14.75 8.37 -1.15
N THR A 86 16.08 8.21 -1.15
CA THR A 86 16.77 7.14 -0.43
C THR A 86 17.20 7.49 1.00
N ALA A 87 16.92 8.72 1.47
CA ALA A 87 17.43 9.21 2.76
C ALA A 87 16.97 8.35 3.96
N TRP A 88 15.81 7.69 3.84
CA TRP A 88 15.28 6.79 4.87
C TRP A 88 16.24 5.65 5.22
N SER A 89 17.05 5.18 4.27
CA SER A 89 17.96 4.04 4.47
C SER A 89 19.09 4.33 5.47
N LYS A 90 19.34 5.61 5.75
CA LYS A 90 20.34 6.09 6.71
C LYS A 90 19.72 6.57 8.02
N SER A 91 18.41 6.37 8.19
CA SER A 91 17.66 6.75 9.38
C SER A 91 17.31 5.52 10.22
N GLY A 92 16.60 5.72 11.34
CA GLY A 92 16.08 4.61 12.13
C GLY A 92 15.18 3.64 11.33
N LEU A 93 14.53 4.09 10.25
CA LEU A 93 13.77 3.18 9.38
C LEU A 93 14.72 2.22 8.66
N GLY A 94 15.83 2.73 8.12
CA GLY A 94 16.87 1.91 7.50
C GLY A 94 17.46 0.89 8.48
N GLU A 95 17.72 1.30 9.71
CA GLU A 95 18.21 0.40 10.78
C GLU A 95 17.20 -0.72 11.08
N ALA A 96 15.92 -0.38 11.25
CA ALA A 96 14.88 -1.36 11.54
C ALA A 96 14.70 -2.37 10.38
N VAL A 97 14.75 -1.87 9.15
CA VAL A 97 14.69 -2.72 7.94
C VAL A 97 15.90 -3.65 7.88
N ALA A 98 17.11 -3.12 8.11
CA ALA A 98 18.34 -3.90 8.05
C ALA A 98 18.41 -4.98 9.15
N SER A 99 17.80 -4.73 10.31
CA SER A 99 17.70 -5.73 11.39
C SER A 99 16.54 -6.71 11.23
N GLY A 100 15.69 -6.55 10.21
CA GLY A 100 14.49 -7.35 10.02
C GLY A 100 13.36 -7.08 11.03
N ASP A 101 13.43 -5.95 11.76
CA ASP A 101 12.40 -5.55 12.72
C ASP A 101 11.26 -4.84 11.96
N LEU A 102 10.38 -5.66 11.38
CA LEU A 102 9.30 -5.17 10.52
C LEU A 102 8.25 -4.36 11.30
N ASP A 103 8.02 -4.65 12.59
CA ASP A 103 7.05 -3.91 13.40
C ASP A 103 7.54 -2.49 13.71
N LYS A 104 8.83 -2.36 14.04
CA LYS A 104 9.48 -1.06 14.16
C LYS A 104 9.52 -0.35 12.81
N ALA A 105 9.83 -1.06 11.72
CA ALA A 105 9.85 -0.48 10.38
C ALA A 105 8.49 0.11 10.00
N ARG A 106 7.39 -0.63 10.18
CA ARG A 106 6.02 -0.14 9.94
C ARG A 106 5.72 1.14 10.73
N SER A 107 6.07 1.16 12.01
CA SER A 107 5.84 2.31 12.90
C SER A 107 6.63 3.55 12.46
N LEU A 108 7.89 3.36 12.04
CA LEU A 108 8.75 4.44 11.53
C LEU A 108 8.31 4.91 10.14
N PHE A 109 7.82 4.00 9.29
CA PHE A 109 7.36 4.30 7.94
C PHE A 109 6.21 5.32 7.91
N LEU A 110 5.30 5.26 8.90
CA LEU A 110 4.19 6.20 9.04
C LEU A 110 4.63 7.65 9.31
N GLN A 111 5.88 7.87 9.73
CA GLN A 111 6.42 9.21 9.99
C GLN A 111 6.83 9.96 8.71
N TYR A 112 6.88 9.27 7.57
CA TYR A 112 7.17 9.86 6.25
C TYR A 112 5.91 10.52 5.66
N ASN A 113 5.32 11.43 6.44
CA ASN A 113 4.05 12.07 6.13
C ASN A 113 4.15 13.60 6.02
N LYS A 114 5.38 14.14 5.94
CA LYS A 114 5.64 15.58 5.96
C LYS A 114 6.17 16.12 4.64
N ALA A 115 5.72 17.32 4.27
CA ALA A 115 6.32 18.14 3.23
C ALA A 115 6.52 19.57 3.76
N GLY A 116 7.67 20.19 3.46
CA GLY A 116 7.99 21.52 4.00
C GLY A 116 7.97 21.60 5.53
N GLY A 117 8.19 20.48 6.24
CA GLY A 117 8.15 20.39 7.70
C GLY A 117 6.76 20.15 8.32
N ASN A 118 5.68 20.22 7.53
CA ASN A 118 4.31 20.06 8.01
C ASN A 118 3.74 18.71 7.58
N VAL A 119 2.88 18.12 8.41
CA VAL A 119 2.13 16.90 8.06
C VAL A 119 1.18 17.20 6.92
N VAL A 120 1.11 16.30 5.94
CA VAL A 120 0.25 16.40 4.76
C VAL A 120 -0.70 15.21 4.73
N ASP A 121 -2.01 15.46 4.74
CA ASP A 121 -3.04 14.42 4.79
C ASP A 121 -2.90 13.39 3.66
N GLY A 122 -2.59 13.85 2.44
CA GLY A 122 -2.35 12.95 1.30
C GLY A 122 -1.19 11.98 1.54
N LEU A 123 -0.11 12.43 2.18
CA LEU A 123 1.01 11.56 2.54
C LEU A 123 0.62 10.60 3.66
N VAL A 124 -0.16 11.02 4.65
CA VAL A 124 -0.68 10.12 5.70
C VAL A 124 -1.47 8.97 5.07
N GLN A 125 -2.43 9.27 4.19
CA GLN A 125 -3.24 8.24 3.52
C GLN A 125 -2.39 7.32 2.64
N ARG A 126 -1.40 7.87 1.93
CA ARG A 126 -0.45 7.07 1.16
C ARG A 126 0.37 6.14 2.07
N ARG A 127 0.91 6.64 3.18
CA ARG A 127 1.70 5.83 4.12
C ARG A 127 0.87 4.70 4.75
N LEU A 128 -0.40 4.96 5.06
CA LEU A 128 -1.31 3.92 5.58
C LEU A 128 -1.59 2.81 4.57
N GLN A 129 -1.71 3.14 3.28
CA GLN A 129 -1.90 2.12 2.24
C GLN A 129 -0.62 1.29 2.01
N GLU A 130 0.53 1.95 1.96
CA GLU A 130 1.81 1.25 1.76
C GLU A 130 2.23 0.41 2.96
N VAL A 131 1.95 0.87 4.19
CA VAL A 131 2.27 0.07 5.39
C VAL A 131 1.47 -1.23 5.43
N ALA A 132 0.28 -1.26 4.82
CA ALA A 132 -0.54 -2.47 4.71
C ALA A 132 0.14 -3.55 3.85
N TRP A 133 1.07 -3.19 2.97
CA TRP A 133 1.82 -4.15 2.14
C TRP A 133 2.94 -4.85 2.92
N PHE A 134 3.39 -4.31 4.06
CA PHE A 134 4.50 -4.91 4.82
C PHE A 134 4.17 -6.31 5.33
N GLY A 135 5.09 -7.25 5.09
CA GLY A 135 4.93 -8.65 5.48
C GLY A 135 3.98 -9.43 4.58
N GLN A 136 3.44 -8.79 3.53
CA GLN A 136 2.64 -9.48 2.54
C GLN A 136 3.55 -10.11 1.47
N GLY A 137 3.30 -11.38 1.14
CA GLY A 137 4.00 -12.04 0.02
C GLY A 137 3.59 -11.45 -1.34
N ASN A 138 3.92 -12.15 -2.43
CA ASN A 138 3.46 -11.74 -3.76
C ASN A 138 1.90 -11.62 -3.79
N PRO A 139 1.30 -10.47 -4.14
CA PRO A 139 -0.15 -10.29 -4.17
C PRO A 139 -0.87 -11.29 -5.11
N ALA A 140 -0.24 -11.72 -6.21
CA ALA A 140 -0.77 -12.79 -7.05
C ALA A 140 -0.86 -14.14 -6.32
N ALA A 141 0.08 -14.41 -5.40
CA ALA A 141 0.06 -15.60 -4.56
C ALA A 141 -0.95 -15.48 -3.41
N GLN A 142 -1.19 -14.27 -2.89
CA GLN A 142 -2.17 -14.03 -1.83
C GLN A 142 -3.61 -14.34 -2.27
N GLY A 143 -3.99 -13.98 -3.50
CA GLY A 143 -5.30 -14.32 -4.06
C GLY A 143 -5.54 -15.84 -4.11
N ALA A 144 -4.49 -16.60 -4.41
CA ALA A 144 -4.54 -18.07 -4.36
C ALA A 144 -4.64 -18.58 -2.91
N SER A 145 -3.81 -18.07 -1.98
CA SER A 145 -3.83 -18.46 -0.57
C SER A 145 -5.16 -18.14 0.12
N ALA A 146 -5.76 -16.99 -0.17
CA ALA A 146 -7.07 -16.59 0.35
C ALA A 146 -8.19 -17.49 -0.18
N GLY A 147 -8.14 -17.87 -1.46
CA GLY A 147 -9.08 -18.83 -2.05
C GLY A 147 -9.00 -20.21 -1.39
N ILE A 148 -7.78 -20.69 -1.11
CA ILE A 148 -7.57 -21.99 -0.44
C ILE A 148 -8.04 -21.92 1.03
N ALA A 149 -7.73 -20.83 1.74
CA ALA A 149 -8.19 -20.63 3.12
C ALA A 149 -9.72 -20.50 3.21
N ALA A 150 -10.35 -19.79 2.27
CA ALA A 150 -11.80 -19.67 2.19
C ALA A 150 -12.46 -21.03 1.88
N MET A 151 -11.88 -21.83 0.99
CA MET A 151 -12.37 -23.17 0.69
C MET A 151 -12.20 -24.13 1.87
N ALA A 152 -11.08 -24.05 2.61
CA ALA A 152 -10.87 -24.80 3.84
C ALA A 152 -11.88 -24.40 4.94
N ALA A 153 -12.12 -23.10 5.12
CA ALA A 153 -13.11 -22.60 6.06
C ALA A 153 -14.55 -23.02 5.70
N ALA A 154 -14.90 -23.01 4.40
CA ALA A 154 -16.18 -23.50 3.91
C ALA A 154 -16.36 -25.01 4.11
N ALA A 155 -15.30 -25.80 3.89
CA ALA A 155 -15.31 -27.24 4.14
C ALA A 155 -15.48 -27.56 5.63
N SER A 156 -14.79 -26.82 6.52
CA SER A 156 -14.95 -26.95 7.97
C SER A 156 -16.36 -26.55 8.42
N ALA A 157 -16.94 -25.47 7.88
CA ALA A 157 -18.31 -25.08 8.19
C ALA A 157 -19.35 -26.13 7.77
N SER A 158 -19.16 -26.77 6.60
CA SER A 158 -20.03 -27.85 6.11
C SER A 158 -19.93 -29.13 6.96
N ALA A 159 -18.72 -29.46 7.46
CA ALA A 159 -18.51 -30.58 8.38
C ALA A 159 -19.15 -30.36 9.77
N ILE A 160 -19.16 -29.11 10.26
CA ILE A 160 -19.80 -28.74 11.54
C ILE A 160 -21.33 -28.73 11.41
N ALA A 161 -21.87 -28.33 10.26
CA ALA A 161 -23.31 -28.41 9.97
C ALA A 161 -23.80 -29.87 9.88
N SER A 162 -23.00 -30.76 9.32
CA SER A 162 -23.33 -32.18 9.19
C SER A 162 -23.27 -32.94 10.52
N SER A 163 -22.36 -32.56 11.42
CA SER A 163 -22.22 -33.17 12.76
C SER A 163 -23.28 -32.66 13.75
N SER A 164 -23.71 -31.41 13.64
CA SER A 164 -24.80 -30.85 14.47
C SER A 164 -26.20 -31.37 14.07
N ALA A 165 -26.40 -31.81 12.82
CA ALA A 165 -27.60 -32.51 12.39
C ALA A 165 -27.70 -33.93 12.97
N ALA A 166 -26.58 -34.63 13.13
CA ALA A 166 -26.54 -36.00 13.68
C ALA A 166 -26.81 -36.07 15.20
N VAL A 167 -26.46 -35.03 15.97
CA VAL A 167 -26.67 -34.98 17.43
C VAL A 167 -28.13 -34.72 17.81
N ARG A 168 -28.95 -34.16 16.90
CA ARG A 168 -30.37 -33.85 17.16
C ARG A 168 -31.31 -35.06 17.09
N SER A 169 -30.81 -36.26 16.75
CA SER A 169 -31.63 -37.47 16.57
C SER A 169 -31.49 -38.52 17.69
N SER A 170 -30.87 -38.20 18.83
CA SER A 170 -30.69 -39.15 19.94
C SER A 170 -31.31 -38.66 21.24
N GLY A 171 -32.65 -38.63 21.27
CA GLY A 171 -33.44 -38.38 22.48
C GLY A 171 -34.50 -39.45 22.65
N SER A 172 -34.15 -40.59 23.24
CA SER A 172 -35.10 -41.51 23.87
C SER A 172 -34.40 -42.29 24.97
N VAL A 173 -34.70 -41.92 26.21
CA VAL A 173 -34.24 -42.57 27.44
C VAL A 173 -35.33 -43.53 27.90
N THR A 174 -35.04 -44.82 27.98
CA THR A 174 -35.78 -45.76 28.85
C THR A 174 -34.81 -46.80 29.40
N ALA A 175 -34.80 -46.90 30.72
CA ALA A 175 -33.90 -47.73 31.51
C ALA A 175 -34.39 -49.18 31.67
N SER A 176 -33.46 -50.14 31.73
CA SER A 176 -33.52 -51.31 32.62
C SER A 176 -32.17 -52.06 32.68
N ASN A 177 -31.84 -52.52 33.89
CA ASN A 177 -30.54 -52.94 34.46
C ASN A 177 -30.17 -54.44 34.16
N PRO A 178 -29.16 -55.07 34.82
CA PRO A 178 -27.74 -55.19 34.45
C PRO A 178 -27.27 -56.63 34.13
N SER A 179 -26.08 -56.80 33.54
CA SER A 179 -25.16 -57.93 33.84
C SER A 179 -23.73 -57.76 33.30
N ARG A 180 -22.79 -58.07 34.21
CA ARG A 180 -21.34 -58.38 34.15
C ARG A 180 -20.65 -58.54 32.77
N SER A 181 -19.45 -57.94 32.63
CA SER A 181 -18.11 -58.60 32.66
C SER A 181 -17.01 -57.86 31.85
N ILE A 182 -15.88 -57.59 32.52
CA ILE A 182 -14.44 -57.53 32.09
C ILE A 182 -14.05 -57.08 30.65
N LEU A 183 -13.14 -56.08 30.51
CA LEU A 183 -11.69 -56.25 30.22
C LEU A 183 -10.99 -54.93 29.76
N ARG A 184 -9.82 -54.66 30.37
CA ARG A 184 -8.54 -54.07 29.84
C ARG A 184 -8.45 -52.76 29.01
N MET A 185 -7.47 -51.95 29.48
CA MET A 185 -6.44 -51.12 28.77
C MET A 185 -6.96 -49.94 27.92
N ALA A 186 -6.24 -48.82 27.72
CA ALA A 186 -4.88 -48.40 28.00
C ALA A 186 -4.86 -46.88 28.26
N SER A 187 -3.85 -46.41 28.97
CA SER A 187 -3.52 -45.01 29.20
C SER A 187 -3.10 -44.29 27.93
N THR A 188 -3.52 -43.04 27.75
CA THR A 188 -2.66 -41.96 27.26
C THR A 188 -3.13 -40.63 27.85
N ASP A 189 -2.20 -40.03 28.60
CA ASP A 189 -2.25 -38.70 29.17
C ASP A 189 -2.12 -37.66 28.04
N VAL A 190 -3.00 -36.65 28.01
CA VAL A 190 -2.91 -35.52 27.06
C VAL A 190 -2.64 -34.25 27.86
N SER A 191 -1.41 -33.77 27.68
CA SER A 191 -0.85 -32.55 28.25
C SER A 191 -1.07 -31.34 27.32
N VAL A 192 -1.70 -30.28 27.87
CA VAL A 192 -1.67 -28.79 27.66
C VAL A 192 -0.92 -28.15 26.44
N PRO A 193 -1.18 -26.88 25.97
CA PRO A 193 -1.64 -25.65 26.67
C PRO A 193 -2.61 -24.71 25.85
N PRO A 194 -2.95 -23.46 26.28
CA PRO A 194 -4.03 -22.64 25.72
C PRO A 194 -3.56 -21.65 24.63
N LEU A 195 -4.40 -21.40 23.62
CA LEU A 195 -4.14 -20.39 22.59
C LEU A 195 -4.85 -19.08 22.92
N SER A 196 -4.05 -18.07 23.32
CA SER A 196 -4.45 -16.66 23.36
C SER A 196 -3.99 -16.03 22.04
N ALA A 197 -4.91 -15.62 21.17
CA ALA A 197 -4.72 -14.58 20.14
C ALA A 197 -5.96 -14.52 19.22
N ILE A 198 -7.01 -13.84 19.66
CA ILE A 198 -8.05 -13.33 18.76
C ILE A 198 -8.31 -11.89 19.15
N GLY A 199 -8.11 -10.98 18.20
CA GLY A 199 -8.85 -9.71 18.20
C GLY A 199 -8.03 -8.42 18.13
N SER A 200 -7.12 -8.28 17.16
CA SER A 200 -6.65 -6.94 16.74
C SER A 200 -6.86 -6.66 15.25
N ASP A 201 -7.00 -7.68 14.40
CA ASP A 201 -7.08 -7.50 12.93
C ASP A 201 -8.47 -7.13 12.38
N GLN A 202 -9.55 -7.43 13.11
CA GLN A 202 -10.90 -7.20 12.58
C GLN A 202 -11.36 -5.73 12.70
N VAL A 203 -10.74 -4.95 13.59
CA VAL A 203 -11.19 -3.58 13.87
C VAL A 203 -10.66 -2.60 12.80
N MET A 204 -9.44 -2.82 12.29
CA MET A 204 -8.83 -1.97 11.26
C MET A 204 -9.47 -2.11 9.88
N LEU A 205 -10.03 -3.28 9.55
CA LEU A 205 -10.70 -3.50 8.26
C LEU A 205 -12.10 -2.87 8.20
N SER A 206 -12.73 -2.62 9.36
CA SER A 206 -14.05 -2.00 9.44
C SER A 206 -14.06 -0.48 9.19
N LEU A 207 -12.90 0.18 9.31
CA LEU A 207 -12.78 1.63 9.10
C LEU A 207 -12.61 2.01 7.63
N LEU A 208 -12.21 1.06 6.76
CA LEU A 208 -11.94 1.32 5.34
C LEU A 208 -13.19 1.27 4.45
N SER A 209 -14.35 0.85 4.97
CA SER A 209 -15.56 0.59 4.18
C SER A 209 -16.59 1.74 4.13
N HIS A 210 -16.34 2.89 4.75
CA HIS A 210 -17.37 3.94 4.91
C HIS A 210 -17.16 5.25 4.13
N MET A 211 -16.27 5.32 3.14
CA MET A 211 -16.04 6.56 2.37
C MET A 211 -16.04 6.36 0.85
N ALA A 212 -16.91 5.48 0.36
CA ALA A 212 -17.17 5.31 -1.08
C ALA A 212 -18.51 5.95 -1.46
N ASP A 213 -18.61 7.28 -1.34
CA ASP A 213 -19.64 8.07 -2.03
C ASP A 213 -19.02 9.39 -2.53
N PRO A 214 -18.99 9.66 -3.85
CA PRO A 214 -18.57 10.95 -4.38
C PRO A 214 -19.70 11.99 -4.23
N PRO A 215 -19.42 13.26 -3.85
CA PRO A 215 -20.43 14.29 -3.91
C PRO A 215 -20.76 14.62 -5.36
N SER A 216 -22.04 14.46 -5.67
CA SER A 216 -22.72 14.87 -6.89
C SER A 216 -22.69 16.39 -7.09
N GLY A 217 -22.79 16.79 -8.36
CA GLY A 217 -22.36 18.10 -8.86
C GLY A 217 -23.08 19.34 -8.34
N ARG A 218 -22.41 20.47 -8.53
CA ARG A 218 -23.06 21.79 -8.69
C ARG A 218 -22.45 22.49 -9.90
N ASN A 219 -23.31 22.73 -10.88
CA ASN A 219 -23.13 23.73 -11.92
C ASN A 219 -23.17 25.12 -11.28
N HIS A 220 -22.23 25.98 -11.65
CA HIS A 220 -22.43 27.43 -11.71
C HIS A 220 -21.60 27.96 -12.88
N ASP A 221 -22.29 28.11 -14.02
CA ASP A 221 -21.97 29.16 -14.97
C ASP A 221 -22.21 30.49 -14.26
N ASP A 222 -21.24 31.40 -14.27
CA ASP A 222 -21.55 32.81 -14.43
C ASP A 222 -20.34 33.60 -14.95
N ASN A 223 -20.70 34.54 -15.79
CA ASN A 223 -19.93 35.17 -16.84
C ASN A 223 -19.36 36.54 -16.39
N ASP A 224 -18.34 37.00 -17.11
CA ASP A 224 -17.90 38.39 -17.28
C ASP A 224 -17.45 39.25 -16.08
N LYS A 225 -16.15 39.63 -16.12
CA LYS A 225 -15.75 41.05 -16.12
C LYS A 225 -14.33 41.23 -16.70
N ARG A 226 -14.29 41.72 -17.94
CA ARG A 226 -13.16 42.42 -18.56
C ARG A 226 -12.86 43.73 -17.81
N SER A 227 -11.59 44.11 -17.69
CA SER A 227 -11.06 45.38 -18.23
C SER A 227 -9.57 45.59 -17.92
N ASN A 228 -8.82 45.91 -18.98
CA ASN A 228 -7.62 46.76 -19.07
C ASN A 228 -6.44 46.57 -18.09
N ASN A 229 -5.24 46.33 -18.66
CA ASN A 229 -4.36 47.48 -18.88
C ASN A 229 -3.35 47.23 -20.01
N SER A 230 -3.24 48.24 -20.86
CA SER A 230 -2.42 48.35 -22.05
C SER A 230 -0.97 48.75 -21.72
N ASP A 231 -0.08 48.55 -22.69
CA ASP A 231 1.08 49.38 -22.99
C ASP A 231 2.14 49.61 -21.91
N ARG A 232 3.26 48.87 -22.02
CA ARG A 232 4.61 49.47 -21.96
C ARG A 232 5.59 48.75 -22.90
N LYS A 233 5.76 49.31 -24.10
CA LYS A 233 7.01 49.26 -24.88
C LYS A 233 8.03 50.23 -24.27
N PHE A 234 9.26 49.79 -24.00
CA PHE A 234 10.57 50.50 -24.02
C PHE A 234 11.58 49.65 -23.20
N VAL A 235 12.86 49.38 -23.50
CA VAL A 235 13.80 49.59 -24.62
C VAL A 235 14.99 48.66 -24.35
N GLU A 236 15.58 48.05 -25.37
CA GLU A 236 16.88 47.35 -25.29
C GLU A 236 18.04 48.34 -25.12
N PRO A 237 19.05 48.05 -24.28
CA PRO A 237 20.34 48.71 -24.37
C PRO A 237 21.32 47.91 -25.25
N GLU A 238 21.84 48.58 -26.29
CA GLU A 238 22.93 48.10 -27.15
C GLU A 238 24.26 47.86 -26.39
N PRO A 239 25.15 46.98 -26.90
CA PRO A 239 26.41 46.62 -26.25
C PRO A 239 27.52 47.64 -26.52
N GLN A 240 28.11 48.20 -25.46
CA GLN A 240 29.34 49.00 -25.55
C GLN A 240 30.57 48.08 -25.60
N LEU A 241 31.25 48.08 -26.75
CA LEU A 241 32.63 47.65 -26.93
C LEU A 241 33.55 48.49 -26.02
N ARG A 242 34.40 47.85 -25.23
CA ARG A 242 35.56 48.52 -24.61
C ARG A 242 36.81 47.68 -24.75
N THR A 243 37.62 48.10 -25.71
CA THR A 243 39.05 47.84 -25.85
C THR A 243 39.79 48.42 -24.63
N GLY A 244 40.80 47.69 -24.16
CA GLY A 244 41.69 48.06 -23.06
C GLY A 244 42.46 46.86 -22.58
#